data_AF-A0AAP0RS60-F1
#
_entry.id   AF-A0AAP0RS60-F1
#
_cell.length_a   1.000
_cell.length_b   1.000
_cell.length_c   1.000
_cell.angle_alpha   90.00
_cell.angle_beta   90.00
_cell.angle_gamma   90.00
#
_symmetry.space_group_name_H-M   'P 1'
#
loop_
_entity.id
_entity.type
_entity.pdbx_description
1 polymer ?
#
loop_
_entity_poly.entity_id
_entity_poly.type
_entity_poly.pdbx_seq_one_letter_code
_entity_poly.pdbx_strand_id
1 'polypeptide(L)'
;MVRDIPSSTFPTPDGWQPHLDGFQAMSKVSEFEQFPTDGRVTCKRIHGNHPGGIFYGENPLQFSFTLMLLEIATVILITRAVRFLLKPLKQPRIVSEIIGGIIIGPSVLGRSDKFTTYMFPDNAFFMVKTIGVMGFMFFLFVSGVKMDLGIINKAGKKHWSIAFFGVFFPMGAATAFSIILHKSLDKELGKVSSIGGVASALAITAFPVLYPILKELNLLSSEVGRQALTTAIISDVIGLNAVIAFEAAKQGEVNSKDGLWYMISLLVIGHSGCHGHSASNGLDR
;
A
#
# COMPACT_ATOMS: atom_id res chain seq x y z
N MET A 1 14.06 -35.83 -35.94
CA MET A 1 14.99 -36.86 -35.42
C MET A 1 15.62 -36.32 -34.15
N VAL A 2 14.90 -36.39 -33.04
CA VAL A 2 15.44 -36.04 -31.71
C VAL A 2 15.71 -37.37 -31.03
N ARG A 3 16.97 -37.66 -30.74
CA ARG A 3 17.43 -38.90 -30.10
C ARG A 3 17.20 -38.80 -28.59
N ASP A 4 16.60 -39.82 -28.02
CA ASP A 4 16.67 -40.17 -26.59
C ASP A 4 18.11 -40.51 -26.19
N ILE A 5 18.60 -40.01 -25.04
CA ILE A 5 19.47 -40.73 -24.07
C ILE A 5 19.40 -40.00 -22.69
N PRO A 6 19.73 -40.59 -21.52
CA PRO A 6 18.81 -41.27 -20.60
C PRO A 6 18.87 -40.74 -19.15
N SER A 7 18.06 -41.33 -18.28
CA SER A 7 18.05 -41.19 -16.81
C SER A 7 19.35 -41.64 -16.13
N SER A 8 19.91 -40.79 -15.24
CA SER A 8 20.87 -41.21 -14.19
C SER A 8 20.75 -40.34 -12.92
N THR A 9 20.11 -40.91 -11.89
CA THR A 9 20.59 -41.11 -10.51
C THR A 9 21.42 -40.02 -9.79
N PHE A 10 20.80 -39.34 -8.79
CA PHE A 10 21.24 -38.91 -7.42
C PHE A 10 22.53 -38.06 -7.22
N PRO A 11 22.60 -37.11 -6.24
CA PRO A 11 22.48 -37.40 -4.80
C PRO A 11 21.66 -36.41 -3.94
N THR A 12 21.19 -36.91 -2.79
CA THR A 12 20.74 -36.13 -1.63
C THR A 12 21.89 -35.30 -1.05
N PRO A 13 21.59 -34.14 -0.44
CA PRO A 13 22.38 -33.73 0.72
C PRO A 13 21.49 -33.47 1.94
N ASP A 14 21.75 -34.27 2.97
CA ASP A 14 21.42 -33.98 4.36
C ASP A 14 22.19 -32.73 4.80
N GLY A 15 21.52 -31.84 5.52
CA GLY A 15 22.12 -30.59 5.99
C GLY A 15 21.17 -29.71 6.80
N TRP A 16 20.49 -30.29 7.80
CA TRP A 16 19.76 -29.49 8.78
C TRP A 16 20.76 -28.85 9.74
N GLN A 17 20.98 -27.54 9.61
CA GLN A 17 21.37 -26.67 10.72
C GLN A 17 20.50 -25.41 10.76
N PRO A 18 20.12 -24.93 11.96
CA PRO A 18 19.00 -24.00 12.13
C PRO A 18 19.50 -22.56 12.29
N HIS A 19 19.09 -21.60 11.46
CA HIS A 19 19.35 -20.19 11.76
C HIS A 19 18.45 -19.18 11.01
N LEU A 20 17.44 -18.65 11.71
CA LEU A 20 16.91 -17.27 11.57
C LEU A 20 16.35 -16.80 10.21
N ASP A 21 15.57 -17.61 9.49
CA ASP A 21 15.01 -17.23 8.18
C ASP A 21 13.68 -16.43 8.21
N GLY A 22 13.23 -16.02 9.40
CA GLY A 22 11.93 -15.34 9.57
C GLY A 22 11.83 -13.93 8.98
N PHE A 23 12.96 -13.29 8.66
CA PHE A 23 13.01 -11.92 8.12
C PHE A 23 13.31 -11.85 6.62
N GLN A 24 13.80 -12.95 6.04
CA GLN A 24 14.26 -13.01 4.64
C GLN A 24 13.10 -13.24 3.64
N ALA A 25 11.91 -13.61 4.13
CA ALA A 25 10.70 -13.70 3.30
C ALA A 25 10.15 -12.32 2.89
N MET A 26 10.44 -11.25 3.65
CA MET A 26 9.98 -9.89 3.31
C MET A 26 10.87 -9.17 2.30
N SER A 27 12.13 -9.58 2.13
CA SER A 27 13.05 -8.98 1.13
C SER A 27 12.79 -9.47 -0.30
N LYS A 28 12.07 -10.58 -0.50
CA LYS A 28 11.70 -11.06 -1.84
C LYS A 28 10.67 -10.19 -2.57
N VAL A 29 10.05 -9.22 -1.88
CA VAL A 29 9.15 -8.25 -2.53
C VAL A 29 9.93 -7.19 -3.31
N SER A 30 11.20 -6.95 -2.96
CA SER A 30 12.10 -5.99 -3.64
C SER A 30 12.98 -6.61 -4.74
N GLU A 31 12.94 -7.92 -4.98
CA GLU A 31 13.73 -8.62 -6.02
C GLU A 31 13.05 -8.64 -7.40
N PHE A 32 12.06 -7.78 -7.66
CA PHE A 32 11.38 -7.73 -8.96
C PHE A 32 12.19 -7.01 -10.07
N GLU A 33 13.45 -6.61 -9.81
CA GLU A 33 14.35 -6.01 -10.81
C GLU A 33 15.57 -6.87 -11.17
N GLN A 34 15.76 -8.06 -10.62
CA GLN A 34 16.93 -8.88 -10.97
C GLN A 34 16.51 -10.15 -11.72
N PHE A 35 16.39 -10.05 -13.05
CA PHE A 35 16.50 -11.25 -13.89
C PHE A 35 17.92 -11.82 -13.66
N PRO A 36 18.08 -13.10 -13.28
CA PRO A 36 19.40 -13.69 -13.15
C PRO A 36 20.11 -13.61 -14.52
N THR A 37 21.25 -12.92 -14.56
CA THR A 37 22.08 -12.81 -15.78
C THR A 37 22.85 -14.08 -16.10
N ASP A 38 22.66 -15.14 -15.30
CA ASP A 38 23.12 -16.50 -15.55
C ASP A 38 22.00 -17.47 -15.12
N GLY A 39 21.38 -18.18 -16.06
CA GLY A 39 20.35 -19.16 -15.69
C GLY A 39 19.39 -19.59 -16.79
N ARG A 40 19.29 -20.90 -17.00
CA ARG A 40 18.26 -21.54 -17.82
C ARG A 40 16.87 -21.02 -17.44
N VAL A 41 16.21 -20.33 -18.38
CA VAL A 41 14.78 -20.05 -18.28
C VAL A 41 14.03 -21.36 -18.44
N THR A 42 13.54 -21.92 -17.33
CA THR A 42 12.66 -23.11 -17.39
C THR A 42 11.23 -22.64 -17.54
N CYS A 43 10.62 -22.95 -18.69
CA CYS A 43 9.20 -22.73 -18.87
C CYS A 43 8.45 -23.80 -18.08
N LYS A 44 8.03 -23.46 -16.86
CA LYS A 44 7.21 -24.34 -16.03
C LYS A 44 5.75 -24.11 -16.39
N ARG A 45 5.07 -25.14 -16.91
CA ARG A 45 3.62 -25.11 -17.06
C ARG A 45 3.02 -25.15 -15.64
N ILE A 46 2.47 -24.03 -15.19
CA ILE A 46 1.94 -23.84 -13.83
C ILE A 46 0.50 -24.38 -13.71
N HIS A 47 -0.20 -24.60 -14.83
CA HIS A 47 -1.59 -25.06 -14.84
C HIS A 47 -1.77 -26.32 -15.67
N GLY A 48 -2.36 -27.35 -15.07
CA GLY A 48 -2.92 -28.51 -15.76
C GLY A 48 -4.27 -28.20 -16.41
N ASN A 49 -4.72 -29.07 -17.30
CA ASN A 49 -6.06 -28.99 -17.89
C ASN A 49 -7.14 -29.07 -16.79
N HIS A 50 -8.32 -28.52 -17.07
CA HIS A 50 -9.43 -28.35 -16.14
C HIS A 50 -9.64 -29.52 -15.15
N PRO A 51 -9.88 -29.25 -13.86
CA PRO A 51 -10.05 -30.30 -12.85
C PRO A 51 -11.21 -31.23 -13.20
N GLY A 52 -10.96 -32.54 -13.13
CA GLY A 52 -12.03 -33.55 -13.15
C GLY A 52 -12.88 -33.49 -11.88
N GLY A 53 -12.39 -32.84 -10.83
CA GLY A 53 -13.08 -32.58 -9.56
C GLY A 53 -12.65 -33.54 -8.45
N ILE A 54 -13.08 -33.26 -7.22
CA ILE A 54 -12.70 -34.02 -6.02
C ILE A 54 -13.10 -35.49 -6.10
N PHE A 55 -14.12 -35.80 -6.91
CA PHE A 55 -14.62 -37.16 -7.16
C PHE A 55 -13.68 -38.03 -8.00
N TYR A 56 -12.67 -37.43 -8.65
CA TYR A 56 -11.62 -38.14 -9.38
C TYR A 56 -10.31 -38.29 -8.57
N GLY A 57 -10.33 -37.93 -7.28
CA GLY A 57 -9.16 -38.03 -6.39
C GLY A 57 -8.13 -36.91 -6.59
N GLU A 58 -8.47 -35.85 -7.33
CA GLU A 58 -7.60 -34.69 -7.51
C GLU A 58 -7.67 -33.74 -6.30
N ASN A 59 -6.52 -33.22 -5.88
CA ASN A 59 -6.45 -32.22 -4.81
C ASN A 59 -6.83 -30.83 -5.38
N PRO A 60 -7.96 -30.22 -4.96
CA PRO A 60 -8.42 -28.95 -5.51
C PRO A 60 -7.47 -27.77 -5.20
N LEU A 61 -6.60 -27.95 -4.20
CA LEU A 61 -5.56 -26.98 -3.80
C LEU A 61 -4.42 -26.86 -4.82
N GLN A 62 -4.29 -27.77 -5.78
CA GLN A 62 -3.29 -27.64 -6.85
C GLN A 62 -3.70 -26.66 -7.94
N PHE A 63 -4.96 -26.23 -7.97
CA PHE A 63 -5.47 -25.28 -8.96
C PHE A 63 -5.50 -23.87 -8.39
N SER A 64 -4.86 -22.93 -9.08
CA SER A 64 -4.71 -21.55 -8.64
C SER A 64 -6.04 -20.82 -8.45
N PHE A 65 -7.06 -21.12 -9.27
CA PHE A 65 -8.37 -20.48 -9.15
C PHE A 65 -9.11 -20.90 -7.87
N THR A 66 -9.17 -22.20 -7.57
CA THR A 66 -9.82 -22.71 -6.37
C THR A 66 -9.10 -22.24 -5.11
N LEU A 67 -7.77 -22.20 -5.16
CA LEU A 67 -6.96 -21.72 -4.06
C LEU A 67 -7.18 -20.21 -3.80
N MET A 68 -7.26 -19.40 -4.86
CA MET A 68 -7.60 -17.98 -4.75
C MET A 68 -8.99 -17.74 -4.12
N LEU A 69 -10.00 -18.54 -4.52
CA LEU A 69 -11.33 -18.46 -3.90
C LEU A 69 -11.28 -18.82 -2.42
N LEU A 70 -10.49 -19.83 -2.05
CA LEU A 70 -10.30 -20.23 -0.66
C LEU A 70 -9.60 -19.13 0.16
N GLU A 71 -8.57 -18.49 -0.39
CA GLU A 71 -7.86 -17.37 0.25
C GLU A 71 -8.82 -16.20 0.50
N ILE A 72 -9.57 -15.76 -0.52
CA ILE A 72 -10.55 -14.67 -0.38
C ILE A 72 -11.64 -15.04 0.63
N ALA A 73 -12.16 -16.27 0.58
CA ALA A 73 -13.16 -16.74 1.54
C ALA A 73 -12.62 -16.69 2.97
N THR A 74 -11.38 -17.13 3.17
CA THR A 74 -10.70 -17.13 4.48
C THR A 74 -10.49 -15.70 4.98
N VAL A 75 -10.05 -14.78 4.12
CA VAL A 75 -9.92 -13.36 4.46
C VAL A 75 -11.27 -12.77 4.89
N ILE A 76 -12.34 -13.03 4.14
CA ILE A 76 -13.69 -12.54 4.48
C ILE A 76 -14.17 -13.14 5.81
N LEU A 77 -13.96 -14.43 6.04
CA LEU A 77 -14.38 -15.10 7.27
C LEU A 77 -13.67 -14.52 8.49
N ILE A 78 -12.35 -14.39 8.44
CA ILE A 78 -11.55 -13.88 9.55
C ILE A 78 -11.85 -12.40 9.80
N THR A 79 -11.89 -11.57 8.76
CA THR A 79 -12.25 -10.14 8.92
C THR A 79 -13.66 -9.96 9.49
N ARG A 80 -14.63 -10.80 9.09
CA ARG A 80 -15.97 -10.79 9.69
C ARG A 80 -16.00 -11.27 11.14
N ALA A 81 -15.24 -12.31 11.48
CA ALA A 81 -15.12 -12.79 12.86
C ALA A 81 -14.50 -11.73 13.76
N VAL A 82 -13.41 -11.11 13.31
CA VAL A 82 -12.73 -10.00 13.99
C VAL A 82 -13.69 -8.81 14.14
N ARG A 83 -14.44 -8.45 13.09
CA ARG A 83 -15.47 -7.41 13.16
C ARG A 83 -16.57 -7.74 14.17
N PHE A 84 -17.03 -8.99 14.24
CA PHE A 84 -18.04 -9.42 15.21
C PHE A 84 -17.53 -9.25 16.65
N LEU A 85 -16.27 -9.60 16.90
CA LEU A 85 -15.62 -9.43 18.21
C LEU A 85 -15.36 -7.96 18.58
N LEU A 86 -15.04 -7.11 17.60
CA LEU A 86 -14.77 -5.68 17.81
C LEU A 86 -16.03 -4.80 17.77
N LYS A 87 -17.17 -5.33 17.30
CA LYS A 87 -18.46 -4.63 17.28
C LYS A 87 -18.86 -4.02 18.63
N PRO A 88 -18.75 -4.71 19.80
CA PRO A 88 -19.06 -4.10 21.10
C PRO A 88 -18.14 -2.93 21.46
N LEU A 89 -16.94 -2.86 20.89
CA LEU A 89 -15.95 -1.81 21.14
C LEU A 89 -16.14 -0.55 20.26
N LYS A 90 -17.22 -0.50 19.46
CA LYS A 90 -17.52 0.62 18.54
C LYS A 90 -16.38 0.98 17.58
N GLN A 91 -15.58 -0.02 17.19
CA GLN A 91 -14.47 0.17 16.27
C GLN A 91 -14.96 0.30 14.81
N PRO A 92 -14.38 1.21 14.00
CA PRO A 92 -14.67 1.29 12.57
C PRO A 92 -14.35 -0.03 11.86
N ARG A 93 -15.10 -0.33 10.80
CA ARG A 93 -14.95 -1.52 9.97
C ARG A 93 -13.53 -1.69 9.44
N ILE A 94 -12.91 -0.61 8.97
CA ILE A 94 -11.57 -0.67 8.39
C ILE A 94 -10.52 -1.14 9.40
N VAL A 95 -10.70 -0.84 10.70
CA VAL A 95 -9.81 -1.32 11.77
C VAL A 95 -9.89 -2.84 11.90
N SER A 96 -11.12 -3.40 11.84
CA SER A 96 -11.30 -4.86 11.86
C SER A 96 -10.72 -5.56 10.62
N GLU A 97 -10.74 -4.90 9.47
CA GLU A 97 -10.16 -5.41 8.22
C GLU A 97 -8.62 -5.41 8.30
N ILE A 98 -8.01 -4.33 8.82
CA ILE A 98 -6.56 -4.25 9.05
C ILE A 98 -6.11 -5.31 10.06
N ILE A 99 -6.79 -5.45 11.20
CA ILE A 99 -6.46 -6.46 12.20
C ILE A 99 -6.61 -7.87 11.62
N GLY A 100 -7.67 -8.13 10.85
CA GLY A 100 -7.84 -9.41 10.16
C GLY A 100 -6.69 -9.70 9.19
N GLY A 101 -6.23 -8.69 8.44
CA GLY A 101 -5.04 -8.79 7.59
C GLY A 101 -3.77 -9.10 8.36
N ILE A 102 -3.53 -8.45 9.51
CA ILE A 102 -2.37 -8.71 10.38
C ILE A 102 -2.41 -10.14 10.94
N ILE A 103 -3.59 -10.64 11.32
CA ILE A 103 -3.77 -12.00 11.82
C ILE A 103 -3.44 -13.04 10.75
N ILE A 104 -3.90 -12.83 9.52
CA ILE A 104 -3.65 -13.75 8.39
C ILE A 104 -2.20 -13.66 7.91
N GLY A 105 -1.64 -12.45 7.97
CA GLY A 105 -0.30 -12.16 7.50
C GLY A 105 0.82 -12.85 8.28
N PRO A 106 2.08 -12.62 7.88
CA PRO A 106 3.25 -13.25 8.50
C PRO A 106 3.41 -12.92 9.98
N SER A 107 2.73 -11.88 10.48
CA SER A 107 2.79 -11.45 11.88
C SER A 107 2.19 -12.46 12.85
N VAL A 108 1.18 -13.25 12.43
CA VAL A 108 0.50 -14.20 13.32
C VAL A 108 0.38 -15.59 12.68
N LEU A 109 -0.60 -15.84 11.80
CA LEU A 109 -0.81 -17.16 11.20
C LEU A 109 0.29 -17.51 10.18
N GLY A 110 0.76 -16.53 9.41
CA GLY A 110 1.82 -16.72 8.44
C GLY A 110 3.21 -17.00 9.04
N ARG A 111 3.35 -16.99 10.37
CA ARG A 111 4.59 -17.41 11.06
C ARG A 111 4.79 -18.94 11.01
N SER A 112 3.73 -19.70 10.76
CA SER A 112 3.81 -21.15 10.58
C SER A 112 4.01 -21.50 9.11
N ASP A 113 5.17 -22.09 8.78
CA ASP A 113 5.48 -22.52 7.40
C ASP A 113 4.43 -23.49 6.84
N LYS A 114 3.81 -24.29 7.71
CA LYS A 114 2.72 -25.20 7.30
C LYS A 114 1.51 -24.40 6.82
N PHE A 115 1.09 -23.38 7.57
CA PHE A 115 -0.05 -22.56 7.20
C PHE A 115 0.21 -21.81 5.89
N THR A 116 1.38 -21.16 5.78
CA THR A 116 1.77 -20.42 4.57
C THR A 116 1.86 -21.33 3.35
N THR A 117 2.44 -22.53 3.47
CA THR A 117 2.56 -23.47 2.34
C THR A 117 1.20 -23.98 1.83
N TYR A 118 0.24 -24.22 2.72
CA TYR A 118 -1.08 -24.75 2.35
C TYR A 118 -2.08 -23.66 1.91
N MET A 119 -2.07 -22.49 2.56
CA MET A 119 -3.01 -21.39 2.27
C MET A 119 -2.48 -20.39 1.25
N PHE A 120 -1.17 -20.11 1.23
CA PHE A 120 -0.54 -19.07 0.40
C PHE A 120 0.70 -19.60 -0.34
N PRO A 121 0.57 -20.61 -1.22
CA PRO A 121 1.69 -21.07 -2.04
C PRO A 121 2.13 -19.97 -3.01
N ASP A 122 3.44 -19.95 -3.32
CA ASP A 122 4.06 -18.94 -4.20
C ASP A 122 3.35 -18.77 -5.56
N ASN A 123 2.73 -19.85 -6.06
CA ASN A 123 2.01 -19.87 -7.33
C ASN A 123 0.75 -18.98 -7.34
N ALA A 124 0.07 -18.81 -6.20
CA ALA A 124 -1.16 -18.03 -6.08
C ALA A 124 -0.93 -16.61 -5.55
N PHE A 125 0.18 -16.40 -4.84
CA PHE A 125 0.55 -15.11 -4.27
C PHE A 125 0.53 -13.97 -5.32
N PHE A 126 1.05 -14.22 -6.52
CA PHE A 126 1.06 -13.23 -7.59
C PHE A 126 -0.36 -12.83 -8.04
N MET A 127 -1.28 -13.80 -8.14
CA MET A 127 -2.66 -13.54 -8.55
C MET A 127 -3.40 -12.70 -7.52
N VAL A 128 -3.29 -13.06 -6.23
CA VAL A 128 -3.90 -12.31 -5.12
C VAL A 128 -3.33 -10.90 -5.04
N LYS A 129 -2.00 -10.75 -5.19
CA LYS A 129 -1.34 -9.44 -5.19
C LYS A 129 -1.89 -8.54 -6.29
N THR A 130 -1.99 -9.04 -7.52
CA THR A 130 -2.51 -8.26 -8.66
C THR A 130 -3.98 -7.89 -8.46
N ILE A 131 -4.82 -8.81 -7.99
CA ILE A 131 -6.23 -8.53 -7.69
C ILE A 131 -6.35 -7.52 -6.53
N GLY A 132 -5.48 -7.62 -5.53
CA GLY A 132 -5.43 -6.68 -4.40
C GLY A 132 -5.11 -5.25 -4.84
N VAL A 133 -4.11 -5.07 -5.72
CA VAL A 133 -3.77 -3.76 -6.29
C VAL A 133 -4.92 -3.22 -7.15
N MET A 134 -5.52 -4.06 -8.00
CA MET A 134 -6.70 -3.69 -8.78
C MET A 134 -7.87 -3.27 -7.89
N GLY A 135 -8.17 -4.04 -6.85
CA GLY A 135 -9.22 -3.74 -5.87
C GLY A 135 -8.96 -2.43 -5.12
N PHE A 136 -7.69 -2.17 -4.75
CA PHE A 136 -7.28 -0.91 -4.16
C PHE A 136 -7.45 0.28 -5.11
N MET A 137 -7.11 0.13 -6.40
CA MET A 137 -7.36 1.16 -7.41
C MET A 137 -8.86 1.46 -7.55
N PHE A 138 -9.71 0.43 -7.61
CA PHE A 138 -11.17 0.62 -7.63
C PHE A 138 -11.69 1.29 -6.36
N PHE A 139 -11.14 0.94 -5.20
CA PHE A 139 -11.47 1.59 -3.93
C PHE A 139 -11.15 3.09 -3.94
N LEU A 140 -9.95 3.46 -4.38
CA LEU A 140 -9.55 4.86 -4.51
C LEU A 140 -10.42 5.59 -5.54
N PHE A 141 -10.72 4.97 -6.68
CA PHE A 141 -11.59 5.54 -7.71
C PHE A 141 -13.00 5.84 -7.17
N VAL A 142 -13.64 4.85 -6.54
CA VAL A 142 -14.96 5.00 -5.94
C VAL A 142 -14.96 6.05 -4.83
N SER A 143 -13.88 6.16 -4.08
CA SER A 143 -13.75 7.22 -3.08
C SER A 143 -13.56 8.61 -3.70
N GLY A 144 -12.80 8.71 -4.79
CA GLY A 144 -12.64 9.96 -5.54
C GLY A 144 -13.94 10.45 -6.15
N VAL A 145 -14.77 9.56 -6.71
CA VAL A 145 -16.10 9.92 -7.24
C VAL A 145 -17.06 10.43 -6.16
N LYS A 146 -16.88 9.99 -4.90
CA LYS A 146 -17.68 10.46 -3.75
C LYS A 146 -17.18 11.78 -3.17
N MET A 147 -16.00 12.24 -3.59
CA MET A 147 -15.37 13.43 -3.04
C MET A 147 -15.98 14.70 -3.66
N ASP A 148 -16.45 15.60 -2.81
CA ASP A 148 -16.92 16.92 -3.23
C ASP A 148 -15.75 17.92 -3.27
N LEU A 149 -15.25 18.21 -4.48
CA LEU A 149 -14.18 19.18 -4.70
C LEU A 149 -14.61 20.63 -4.36
N GLY A 150 -15.92 20.91 -4.28
CA GLY A 150 -16.44 22.21 -3.87
C GLY A 150 -16.03 22.59 -2.44
N ILE A 151 -15.70 21.60 -1.60
CA ILE A 151 -15.18 21.81 -0.24
C ILE A 151 -13.83 22.52 -0.27
N ILE A 152 -12.98 22.23 -1.27
CA ILE A 152 -11.64 22.86 -1.42
C ILE A 152 -11.79 24.35 -1.71
N ASN A 153 -12.70 24.71 -2.62
CA ASN A 153 -12.94 26.10 -2.99
C ASN A 153 -13.55 26.92 -1.85
N LYS A 154 -14.31 26.27 -0.95
CA LYS A 154 -14.89 26.91 0.24
C LYS A 154 -13.94 26.90 1.44
N ALA A 155 -12.79 26.23 1.34
CA ALA A 155 -11.85 26.12 2.44
C ALA A 155 -11.12 27.45 2.67
N GLY A 156 -11.23 27.98 3.89
CA GLY A 156 -10.48 29.18 4.28
C GLY A 156 -8.96 28.95 4.35
N LYS A 157 -8.19 30.05 4.31
CA LYS A 157 -6.71 30.06 4.39
C LYS A 157 -6.14 29.26 5.56
N LYS A 158 -6.89 29.19 6.67
CA LYS A 158 -6.52 28.43 7.86
C LYS A 158 -6.34 26.93 7.55
N HIS A 159 -7.24 26.34 6.76
CA HIS A 159 -7.15 24.92 6.40
C HIS A 159 -5.96 24.61 5.52
N TRP A 160 -5.62 25.52 4.61
CA TRP A 160 -4.41 25.45 3.78
C TRP A 160 -3.13 25.46 4.62
N SER A 161 -3.03 26.36 5.59
CA SER A 161 -1.87 26.42 6.48
C SER A 161 -1.74 25.14 7.31
N ILE A 162 -2.84 24.66 7.90
CA ILE A 162 -2.84 23.41 8.67
C ILE A 162 -2.45 22.21 7.81
N ALA A 163 -2.99 22.09 6.59
CA ALA A 163 -2.67 21.00 5.68
C ALA A 163 -1.20 21.05 5.24
N PHE A 164 -0.66 22.23 4.92
CA PHE A 164 0.74 22.41 4.55
C PHE A 164 1.67 21.96 5.69
N PHE A 165 1.49 22.51 6.90
CA PHE A 165 2.28 22.07 8.05
C PHE A 165 2.05 20.58 8.36
N GLY A 166 0.83 20.08 8.20
CA GLY A 166 0.47 18.68 8.41
C GLY A 166 1.17 17.69 7.49
N VAL A 167 1.66 18.11 6.32
CA VAL A 167 2.44 17.27 5.40
C VAL A 167 3.94 17.50 5.58
N PHE A 168 4.40 18.75 5.53
CA PHE A 168 5.83 19.06 5.53
C PHE A 168 6.50 18.84 6.89
N PHE A 169 5.77 19.04 7.99
CA PHE A 169 6.32 18.80 9.33
C PHE A 169 6.64 17.33 9.59
N PRO A 170 5.70 16.36 9.44
CA PRO A 170 6.04 14.94 9.61
C PRO A 170 7.03 14.44 8.56
N MET A 171 7.00 14.94 7.33
CA MET A 171 8.00 14.61 6.32
C MET A 171 9.42 15.04 6.73
N GLY A 172 9.57 16.27 7.24
CA GLY A 172 10.83 16.78 7.76
C GLY A 172 11.30 16.02 9.00
N ALA A 173 10.39 15.70 9.93
CA ALA A 173 10.70 14.91 11.12
C ALA A 173 11.13 13.48 10.76
N ALA A 174 10.43 12.81 9.84
CA ALA A 174 10.79 11.47 9.37
C ALA A 174 12.16 11.44 8.67
N THR A 175 12.45 12.48 7.87
CA THR A 175 13.76 12.63 7.22
C THR A 175 14.87 12.87 8.24
N ALA A 176 14.67 13.78 9.20
CA ALA A 176 15.63 14.06 10.27
C ALA A 176 15.92 12.81 11.12
N PHE A 177 14.87 12.07 11.49
CA PHE A 177 15.00 10.80 12.22
C PHE A 177 15.77 9.75 11.41
N SER A 178 15.51 9.66 10.11
CA SER A 178 16.23 8.75 9.21
C SER A 178 17.71 9.11 9.07
N ILE A 179 18.06 10.41 9.06
CA ILE A 179 19.46 10.87 9.04
C ILE A 179 20.18 10.50 10.34
N ILE A 180 19.51 10.63 11.49
CA ILE A 180 20.09 10.23 12.79
C ILE A 180 20.37 8.72 12.81
N LEU A 181 19.44 7.92 12.27
CA LEU A 181 19.57 6.46 12.17
C LEU A 181 20.47 6.01 11.02
N HIS A 182 20.93 6.90 10.15
CA HIS A 182 21.70 6.56 8.95
C HIS A 182 22.94 5.72 9.24
N LYS A 183 23.58 5.90 10.41
CA LYS A 183 24.73 5.09 10.84
C LYS A 183 24.40 3.63 11.18
N SER A 184 23.13 3.33 11.46
CA SER A 184 22.62 2.00 11.77
C SER A 184 21.85 1.38 10.60
N LEU A 185 21.65 2.13 9.50
CA LEU A 185 20.98 1.65 8.31
C LEU A 185 21.98 1.00 7.35
N ASP A 186 21.55 -0.06 6.69
CA ASP A 186 22.32 -0.71 5.64
C ASP A 186 22.52 0.23 4.42
N LYS A 187 23.57 0.03 3.63
CA LYS A 187 23.97 0.95 2.54
C LYS A 187 22.87 1.17 1.50
N GLU A 188 22.02 0.17 1.28
CA GLU A 188 20.87 0.26 0.38
C GLU A 188 19.74 1.15 0.93
N LEU A 189 19.52 1.13 2.26
CA LEU A 189 18.52 1.99 2.93
C LEU A 189 19.03 3.41 3.16
N GLY A 190 20.36 3.62 3.15
CA GLY A 190 20.97 4.93 3.31
C GLY A 190 20.82 5.87 2.10
N LYS A 191 20.38 5.38 0.94
CA LYS A 191 20.20 6.23 -0.26
C LYS A 191 19.16 7.32 0.01
N VAL A 192 19.46 8.56 -0.41
CA VAL A 192 18.54 9.72 -0.26
C VAL A 192 17.17 9.45 -0.87
N SER A 193 17.13 8.72 -2.00
CA SER A 193 15.90 8.26 -2.64
C SER A 193 15.05 7.34 -1.75
N SER A 194 15.69 6.42 -1.02
CA SER A 194 15.01 5.48 -0.11
C SER A 194 14.46 6.21 1.11
N ILE A 195 15.29 7.07 1.74
CA ILE A 195 14.89 7.89 2.88
C ILE A 195 13.73 8.81 2.52
N GLY A 196 13.81 9.51 1.38
CA GLY A 196 12.75 10.40 0.92
C GLY A 196 11.45 9.65 0.58
N GLY A 197 11.54 8.44 0.02
CA GLY A 197 10.38 7.59 -0.24
C GLY A 197 9.66 7.18 1.05
N VAL A 198 10.41 6.72 2.07
CA VAL A 198 9.86 6.35 3.38
C VAL A 198 9.28 7.56 4.11
N ALA A 199 10.00 8.69 4.10
CA ALA A 199 9.51 9.93 4.72
C ALA A 199 8.22 10.43 4.06
N SER A 200 8.12 10.34 2.73
CA SER A 200 6.91 10.71 2.00
C SER A 200 5.75 9.77 2.32
N ALA A 201 5.99 8.46 2.36
CA ALA A 201 4.96 7.48 2.71
C ALA A 201 4.40 7.67 4.12
N LEU A 202 5.23 8.09 5.09
CA LEU A 202 4.81 8.34 6.47
C LEU A 202 4.08 9.68 6.66
N ALA A 203 4.35 10.66 5.81
CA ALA A 203 3.79 12.01 5.94
C ALA A 203 2.38 12.14 5.37
N ILE A 204 1.98 11.23 4.47
CA ILE A 204 0.75 11.36 3.69
C ILE A 204 -0.39 10.66 4.40
N THR A 205 -1.49 11.38 4.53
CA THR A 205 -2.78 10.83 4.94
C THR A 205 -3.62 10.59 3.69
N ALA A 206 -4.56 9.64 3.75
CA ALA A 206 -5.42 9.31 2.64
C ALA A 206 -6.89 9.56 3.01
N PHE A 207 -7.50 10.57 2.40
CA PHE A 207 -8.93 10.85 2.49
C PHE A 207 -9.81 9.62 2.25
N PRO A 208 -9.51 8.72 1.27
CA PRO A 208 -10.32 7.52 1.05
C PRO A 208 -10.44 6.60 2.24
N VAL A 209 -9.46 6.60 3.13
CA VAL A 209 -9.47 5.84 4.38
C VAL A 209 -10.19 6.62 5.48
N LEU A 210 -9.98 7.93 5.56
CA LEU A 210 -10.55 8.79 6.60
C LEU A 210 -12.08 8.98 6.48
N TYR A 211 -12.59 9.20 5.26
CA TYR A 211 -14.01 9.49 5.05
C TYR A 211 -14.94 8.36 5.53
N PRO A 212 -14.70 7.07 5.19
CA PRO A 212 -15.49 5.96 5.72
C PRO A 212 -15.45 5.87 7.25
N ILE A 213 -14.30 6.17 7.88
CA ILE A 213 -14.16 6.16 9.34
C ILE A 213 -15.06 7.23 9.97
N LEU A 214 -14.97 8.49 9.50
CA LEU A 214 -15.79 9.58 10.00
C LEU A 214 -17.29 9.33 9.75
N LYS A 215 -17.63 8.69 8.62
CA LYS A 215 -18.99 8.29 8.28
C LYS A 215 -19.54 7.23 9.25
N GLU A 216 -18.77 6.19 9.53
CA GLU A 216 -19.18 5.12 10.45
C GLU A 216 -19.29 5.59 11.90
N LEU A 217 -18.45 6.54 12.30
CA LEU A 217 -18.50 7.16 13.63
C LEU A 217 -19.58 8.25 13.75
N ASN A 218 -20.36 8.53 12.70
CA ASN A 218 -21.34 9.62 12.64
C ASN A 218 -20.76 11.01 12.96
N LEU A 219 -19.48 11.24 12.65
CA LEU A 219 -18.79 12.50 12.94
C LEU A 219 -18.82 13.49 11.76
N LEU A 220 -19.35 13.10 10.60
CA LEU A 220 -19.39 13.95 9.39
C LEU A 220 -20.14 15.27 9.58
N SER A 221 -21.17 15.31 10.42
CA SER A 221 -21.95 16.52 10.70
C SER A 221 -21.35 17.39 11.81
N SER A 222 -20.37 16.86 12.56
CA SER A 222 -19.72 17.60 13.63
C SER A 222 -18.77 18.65 13.06
N GLU A 223 -18.58 19.76 13.77
CA GLU A 223 -17.64 20.81 13.37
C GLU A 223 -16.22 20.25 13.21
N VAL A 224 -15.80 19.41 14.16
CA VAL A 224 -14.48 18.75 14.15
C VAL A 224 -14.34 17.82 12.95
N GLY A 225 -15.37 17.03 12.64
CA GLY A 225 -15.34 16.12 11.48
C GLY A 225 -15.33 16.85 10.14
N ARG A 226 -16.08 17.96 10.01
CA ARG A 226 -16.06 18.80 8.82
C ARG A 226 -14.70 19.47 8.62
N GLN A 227 -14.09 20.00 9.69
CA GLN A 227 -12.76 20.58 9.63
C GLN A 227 -11.69 19.53 9.27
N ALA A 228 -11.73 18.35 9.88
CA ALA A 228 -10.84 17.25 9.57
C ALA A 228 -10.97 16.80 8.11
N LEU A 229 -12.18 16.70 7.59
CA LEU A 229 -12.45 16.29 6.20
C LEU A 229 -11.90 17.30 5.19
N THR A 230 -12.16 18.59 5.40
CA THR A 230 -11.66 19.67 4.55
C THR A 230 -10.13 19.72 4.55
N THR A 231 -9.51 19.63 5.73
CA THR A 231 -8.05 19.62 5.86
C THR A 231 -7.43 18.37 5.22
N ALA A 232 -8.04 17.19 5.40
CA ALA A 232 -7.55 15.93 4.81
C ALA A 232 -7.57 15.96 3.27
N ILE A 233 -8.65 16.48 2.67
CA ILE A 233 -8.73 16.66 1.22
C ILE A 233 -7.60 17.56 0.71
N ILE A 234 -7.34 18.68 1.38
CA ILE A 234 -6.28 19.62 0.96
C ILE A 234 -4.91 18.98 1.16
N SER A 235 -4.69 18.23 2.25
CA SER A 235 -3.43 17.51 2.47
C SER A 235 -3.21 16.39 1.47
N ASP A 236 -4.25 15.69 1.02
CA ASP A 236 -4.15 14.68 -0.05
C ASP A 236 -3.66 15.34 -1.35
N VAL A 237 -4.20 16.51 -1.72
CA VAL A 237 -3.75 17.26 -2.90
C VAL A 237 -2.30 17.70 -2.76
N ILE A 238 -1.94 18.33 -1.64
CA ILE A 238 -0.56 18.80 -1.40
C ILE A 238 0.42 17.62 -1.36
N GLY A 239 0.08 16.55 -0.63
CA GLY A 239 0.92 15.37 -0.43
C GLY A 239 1.13 14.58 -1.72
N LEU A 240 0.08 14.37 -2.52
CA LEU A 240 0.21 13.72 -3.83
C LEU A 240 1.09 14.55 -4.78
N ASN A 241 0.92 15.88 -4.80
CA ASN A 241 1.80 16.75 -5.58
C ASN A 241 3.27 16.65 -5.10
N ALA A 242 3.50 16.60 -3.79
CA ALA A 242 4.84 16.45 -3.23
C ALA A 242 5.49 15.11 -3.61
N VAL A 243 4.75 13.99 -3.58
CA VAL A 243 5.27 12.68 -4.01
C VAL A 243 5.56 12.65 -5.50
N ILE A 244 4.63 13.15 -6.32
CA ILE A 244 4.84 13.21 -7.77
C ILE A 244 6.08 14.06 -8.06
N ALA A 245 6.27 15.19 -7.38
CA ALA A 245 7.46 16.01 -7.51
C ALA A 245 8.73 15.29 -7.05
N PHE A 246 8.68 14.51 -5.96
CA PHE A 246 9.82 13.73 -5.47
C PHE A 246 10.22 12.61 -6.44
N GLU A 247 9.24 11.85 -6.94
CA GLU A 247 9.48 10.80 -7.94
C GLU A 247 9.96 11.41 -9.28
N ALA A 248 9.38 12.54 -9.70
CA ALA A 248 9.85 13.27 -10.87
C ALA A 248 11.27 13.83 -10.67
N ALA A 249 11.65 14.27 -9.46
CA ALA A 249 13.01 14.72 -9.17
C ALA A 249 14.02 13.57 -9.20
N LYS A 250 13.64 12.38 -8.70
CA LYS A 250 14.44 11.16 -8.83
C LYS A 250 14.66 10.75 -10.28
N GLN A 251 13.66 10.91 -11.12
CA GLN A 251 13.76 10.65 -12.57
C GLN A 251 14.37 11.83 -13.35
N GLY A 252 14.32 13.03 -12.76
CA GLY A 252 14.66 14.32 -13.36
C GLY A 252 16.14 14.68 -13.32
N GLU A 253 16.99 13.81 -12.79
CA GLU A 253 18.44 13.83 -13.06
C GLU A 253 18.75 13.76 -14.57
N VAL A 254 17.73 13.49 -15.41
CA VAL A 254 17.78 13.46 -16.87
C VAL A 254 17.27 14.76 -17.55
N ASN A 255 16.44 15.63 -16.93
CA ASN A 255 15.96 16.90 -17.54
C ASN A 255 15.49 17.99 -16.54
N SER A 256 16.24 19.09 -16.44
CA SER A 256 16.04 20.21 -15.48
C SER A 256 14.76 21.07 -15.67
N LYS A 257 14.07 20.98 -16.81
CA LYS A 257 12.91 21.83 -17.13
C LYS A 257 11.62 21.38 -16.43
N ASP A 258 11.50 20.10 -16.11
CA ASP A 258 10.26 19.54 -15.55
C ASP A 258 10.12 19.87 -14.06
N GLY A 259 11.22 19.85 -13.31
CA GLY A 259 11.25 20.28 -11.89
C GLY A 259 10.77 21.72 -11.67
N LEU A 260 11.02 22.61 -12.64
CA LEU A 260 10.62 24.01 -12.59
C LEU A 260 9.09 24.18 -12.74
N TRP A 261 8.45 23.41 -13.62
CA TRP A 261 6.99 23.43 -13.77
C TRP A 261 6.26 22.89 -12.53
N TYR A 262 6.85 21.93 -11.81
CA TYR A 262 6.28 21.43 -10.55
C TYR A 262 6.31 22.46 -9.41
N MET A 263 7.41 23.20 -9.28
CA MET A 263 7.51 24.30 -8.31
C MET A 263 6.48 25.40 -8.60
N ILE A 264 6.21 25.68 -9.87
CA ILE A 264 5.17 26.62 -10.30
C ILE A 264 3.78 26.09 -9.94
N SER A 265 3.49 24.80 -10.11
CA SER A 265 2.20 24.19 -9.72
C SER A 265 1.93 24.34 -8.21
N LEU A 266 2.93 24.08 -7.36
CA LEU A 266 2.81 24.24 -5.91
C LEU A 266 2.53 25.70 -5.50
N LEU A 267 3.18 26.66 -6.16
CA LEU A 267 2.96 28.08 -5.92
C LEU A 267 1.60 28.56 -6.42
N VAL A 268 1.15 28.13 -7.60
CA VAL A 268 -0.15 28.51 -8.17
C VAL A 268 -1.29 27.97 -7.32
N ILE A 269 -1.21 26.73 -6.86
CA ILE A 269 -2.20 26.10 -5.98
C ILE A 269 -2.21 26.79 -4.60
N GLY A 270 -1.04 27.09 -4.03
CA GLY A 270 -0.94 27.82 -2.76
C GLY A 270 -1.43 29.27 -2.85
N HIS A 271 -1.20 29.95 -3.98
CA HIS A 271 -1.58 31.35 -4.17
C HIS A 271 -3.06 31.53 -4.50
N SER A 272 -3.64 30.64 -5.32
CA SER A 272 -5.08 30.66 -5.65
C SER A 272 -5.96 30.41 -4.43
N GLY A 273 -5.51 29.60 -3.45
CA GLY A 273 -6.17 29.45 -2.15
C GLY A 273 -6.04 30.68 -1.21
N CYS A 274 -5.05 31.55 -1.44
CA CYS A 274 -4.76 32.69 -0.56
C CYS A 274 -5.37 34.02 -1.04
N HIS A 275 -5.71 34.18 -2.32
CA HIS A 275 -6.18 35.47 -2.83
C HIS A 275 -7.72 35.70 -2.72
N GLY A 276 -8.49 34.66 -2.38
CA GLY A 276 -9.97 34.70 -2.39
C GLY A 276 -10.69 35.28 -1.16
N HIS A 277 -9.99 35.78 -0.13
CA HIS A 277 -10.67 36.09 1.14
C HIS A 277 -10.10 37.30 1.90
N SER A 278 -9.79 38.38 1.18
CA SER A 278 -9.56 39.69 1.81
C SER A 278 -10.71 40.69 1.58
N ALA A 279 -11.85 40.24 1.04
CA ALA A 279 -12.95 41.13 0.63
C ALA A 279 -14.28 40.92 1.37
N SER A 280 -14.36 40.03 2.38
CA SER A 280 -15.64 39.72 3.07
C SER A 280 -15.58 39.90 4.58
N ASN A 281 -15.01 40.99 5.06
CA ASN A 281 -15.09 41.40 6.48
C ASN A 281 -15.58 42.86 6.65
N GLY A 282 -16.36 43.36 5.68
CA GLY A 282 -16.80 44.76 5.64
C GLY A 282 -18.31 45.00 5.63
N LEU A 283 -19.15 43.98 5.79
CA LEU A 283 -20.61 44.11 5.77
C LEU A 283 -21.23 43.19 6.83
N ASP A 284 -21.16 43.64 8.07
CA ASP A 284 -22.14 43.36 9.13
C ASP A 284 -21.96 44.45 10.20
N ARG A 285 -22.60 45.59 9.93
CA ARG A 285 -23.00 46.63 10.88
C ARG A 285 -24.43 47.03 10.54
#